data_AF-A0A820BRR5-F1
#
_entry.id   AF-A0A820BRR5-F1
#
_cell.length_a   1.000
_cell.length_b   1.000
_cell.length_c   1.000
_cell.angle_alpha   90.00
_cell.angle_beta   90.00
_cell.angle_gamma   90.00
#
_symmetry.space_group_name_H-M   'P 1'
#
loop_
_entity.id
_entity.type
_entity.pdbx_description
1 polymer ?
#
loop_
_entity_poly.entity_id
_entity_poly.type
_entity_poly.pdbx_seq_one_letter_code
_entity_poly.pdbx_strand_id
1 'polypeptide(L)'
;SNGSTVSIILQNRACGPDNNLHCTYNRTFIPQADEIFVLAATNASLAVFFDVLEDGYPDLLVLQGNSKQNFQLIGFQNSLVQDVHFIKVMVLSTFSCDTCSHQNKLPYGNDQPGQSVKMETITILDGIKDNWIQLSAVQMSQSGQLTLELPYVIIGLGATPNFVEKLTVAIPPNSRSNQLVRTYTQMIPNSQIVVVPSPLMNPEKWHSKLFITPSRMILHTGIALSVTLVVLAGVLAILQYREKVEDDRERKLQSQRFHYDAL
;
A
#
# COMPACT_ATOMS: atom_id res chain seq x y z
N SER A 1 -15.78 44.41 -5.73
CA SER A 1 -14.93 43.98 -4.61
C SER A 1 -13.92 42.96 -5.14
N ASN A 2 -12.65 43.36 -5.28
CA ASN A 2 -11.57 42.47 -5.73
C ASN A 2 -11.07 41.64 -4.54
N GLY A 3 -11.88 40.70 -4.06
CA GLY A 3 -11.45 39.76 -3.02
C GLY A 3 -10.60 38.66 -3.65
N SER A 4 -9.30 38.65 -3.37
CA SER A 4 -8.44 37.51 -3.69
C SER A 4 -8.84 36.32 -2.82
N THR A 5 -9.21 35.19 -3.42
CA THR A 5 -9.47 33.96 -2.67
C THR A 5 -8.17 33.18 -2.46
N VAL A 6 -7.98 32.68 -1.24
CA VAL A 6 -6.80 31.90 -0.86
C VAL A 6 -7.24 30.47 -0.56
N SER A 7 -6.49 29.50 -1.08
CA SER A 7 -6.72 28.08 -0.84
C SER A 7 -5.91 27.62 0.38
N ILE A 8 -6.53 26.87 1.29
CA ILE A 8 -5.88 26.37 2.50
C ILE A 8 -6.17 24.87 2.63
N ILE A 9 -5.14 24.08 2.94
CA ILE A 9 -5.29 22.65 3.24
C ILE A 9 -5.65 22.51 4.72
N LEU A 10 -6.66 21.70 5.03
CA LEU A 10 -7.07 21.42 6.40
C LEU A 10 -6.55 20.04 6.82
N GLN A 11 -5.71 19.99 7.84
CA GLN A 11 -5.18 18.75 8.38
C GLN A 11 -6.01 18.27 9.58
N ASN A 12 -6.53 17.05 9.52
CA ASN A 12 -7.23 16.40 10.63
C ASN A 12 -6.23 15.93 11.70
N ARG A 13 -6.16 16.58 12.86
CA ARG A 13 -5.30 16.20 13.99
C ARG A 13 -6.11 15.80 15.22
N ALA A 14 -5.51 14.99 16.10
CA ALA A 14 -6.06 14.76 17.44
C ALA A 14 -6.11 16.09 18.20
N CYS A 15 -7.18 16.32 18.96
CA CYS A 15 -7.24 17.46 19.85
C CYS A 15 -6.39 17.18 21.09
N GLY A 16 -5.45 18.06 21.39
CA GLY A 16 -4.50 17.90 22.50
C GLY A 16 -4.19 19.22 23.19
N PRO A 17 -3.58 19.18 24.39
CA PRO A 17 -3.29 20.35 25.20
C PRO A 17 -2.33 21.35 24.52
N ASP A 18 -1.55 20.88 23.55
CA ASP A 18 -0.52 21.66 22.86
C ASP A 18 -1.07 22.82 22.02
N ASN A 19 -2.38 22.84 21.70
CA ASN A 19 -2.96 23.80 20.77
C ASN A 19 -3.87 24.88 21.39
N ASN A 20 -4.07 24.90 22.72
CA ASN A 20 -4.99 25.85 23.39
C ASN A 20 -6.40 25.94 22.75
N LEU A 21 -6.83 24.93 21.98
CA LEU A 21 -8.12 24.88 21.31
C LEU A 21 -9.10 24.05 22.15
N HIS A 22 -10.20 24.67 22.54
CA HIS A 22 -11.29 23.98 23.22
C HIS A 22 -12.12 23.18 22.21
N CYS A 23 -11.72 21.93 21.90
CA CYS A 23 -12.44 21.09 20.95
C CYS A 23 -13.64 20.38 21.60
N THR A 24 -14.76 20.29 20.89
CA THR A 24 -15.92 19.48 21.29
C THR A 24 -15.70 17.98 21.06
N TYR A 25 -14.81 17.63 20.13
CA TYR A 25 -14.52 16.24 19.73
C TYR A 25 -13.03 15.93 19.88
N ASN A 26 -12.68 14.64 19.88
CA ASN A 26 -11.30 14.15 20.00
C ASN A 26 -10.40 14.53 18.82
N ARG A 27 -10.95 15.09 17.74
CA ARG A 27 -10.20 15.52 16.55
C ARG A 27 -10.67 16.89 16.07
N THR A 28 -9.78 17.63 15.44
CA THR A 28 -10.03 18.96 14.87
C THR A 28 -9.27 19.13 13.55
N PHE A 29 -9.72 20.09 12.73
CA PHE A 29 -9.04 20.47 11.50
C PHE A 29 -8.21 21.72 11.75
N ILE A 30 -6.92 21.64 11.45
CA ILE A 30 -5.99 22.77 11.58
C ILE A 30 -5.60 23.22 10.17
N PRO A 31 -5.65 24.53 9.88
CA PRO A 31 -5.16 25.05 8.61
C PRO A 31 -3.65 24.81 8.50
N GLN A 32 -3.24 24.09 7.47
CA GLN A 32 -1.86 23.95 7.05
C GLN A 32 -1.63 24.90 5.89
N ALA A 33 -1.02 26.04 6.20
CA ALA A 33 -0.59 27.02 5.21
C ALA A 33 0.82 26.66 4.73
N ASP A 34 0.92 25.71 3.81
CA ASP A 34 2.16 25.52 3.05
C ASP A 34 2.34 26.72 2.12
N GLU A 35 3.43 27.48 2.29
CA GLU A 35 3.68 28.70 1.53
C GLU A 35 3.68 28.45 0.02
N ILE A 36 4.23 27.33 -0.44
CA ILE A 36 4.30 26.99 -1.86
C ILE A 36 2.90 26.74 -2.41
N PHE A 37 2.08 25.98 -1.67
CA PHE A 37 0.70 25.70 -2.07
C PHE A 37 -0.13 27.00 -2.09
N VAL A 38 -0.06 27.80 -1.02
CA VAL A 38 -0.85 29.02 -0.88
C VAL A 38 -0.51 30.04 -1.98
N LEU A 39 0.77 30.17 -2.35
CA LEU A 39 1.23 31.06 -3.42
C LEU A 39 0.84 30.56 -4.81
N ALA A 40 0.89 29.24 -5.04
CA ALA A 40 0.59 28.65 -6.34
C ALA A 40 -0.93 28.43 -6.57
N ALA A 41 -1.71 28.23 -5.51
CA ALA A 41 -3.14 27.89 -5.55
C ALA A 41 -4.06 29.11 -5.44
N THR A 42 -3.89 30.10 -6.31
CA THR A 42 -4.72 31.32 -6.31
C THR A 42 -6.01 31.15 -7.12
N ASN A 43 -7.13 31.70 -6.66
CA ASN A 43 -8.43 31.59 -7.34
C ASN A 43 -8.83 30.13 -7.67
N ALA A 44 -8.65 29.21 -6.70
CA ALA A 44 -9.08 27.84 -6.87
C ALA A 44 -10.61 27.75 -6.93
N SER A 45 -11.11 27.17 -8.03
CA SER A 45 -12.53 26.88 -8.22
C SER A 45 -12.91 25.46 -7.80
N LEU A 46 -11.97 24.51 -7.95
CA LEU A 46 -12.16 23.10 -7.59
C LEU A 46 -10.81 22.51 -7.17
N ALA A 47 -10.83 21.64 -6.17
CA ALA A 47 -9.68 20.85 -5.77
C ALA A 47 -10.10 19.40 -5.53
N VAL A 48 -9.28 18.45 -5.97
CA VAL A 48 -9.55 17.01 -5.80
C VAL A 48 -8.26 16.27 -5.48
N PHE A 49 -8.36 15.30 -4.57
CA PHE A 49 -7.28 14.35 -4.31
C PHE A 49 -7.35 13.22 -5.34
N PHE A 50 -6.23 12.96 -6.03
CA PHE A 50 -6.15 11.93 -7.05
C PHE A 50 -4.75 11.33 -7.08
N ASP A 51 -4.66 10.01 -7.14
CA ASP A 51 -3.41 9.26 -7.21
C ASP A 51 -2.93 9.21 -8.67
N VAL A 52 -2.28 10.28 -9.14
CA VAL A 52 -1.88 10.46 -10.55
C VAL A 52 -0.78 9.46 -10.95
N LEU A 53 0.12 9.17 -10.02
CA LEU A 53 1.29 8.31 -10.23
C LEU A 53 0.99 6.82 -9.95
N GLU A 54 -0.21 6.51 -9.47
CA GLU A 54 -0.62 5.17 -9.06
C GLU A 54 0.32 4.55 -8.00
N ASP A 55 0.87 5.40 -7.13
CA ASP A 55 1.82 5.00 -6.09
C ASP A 55 1.16 4.86 -4.71
N GLY A 56 -0.14 5.16 -4.63
CA GLY A 56 -0.95 5.07 -3.42
C GLY A 56 -0.85 6.28 -2.49
N TYR A 57 -0.14 7.34 -2.91
CA TYR A 57 -0.11 8.63 -2.25
C TYR A 57 -0.94 9.63 -3.08
N PRO A 58 -2.17 9.97 -2.65
CA PRO A 58 -2.99 10.91 -3.41
C PRO A 58 -2.31 12.26 -3.56
N ASP A 59 -2.16 12.72 -4.80
CA ASP A 59 -1.74 14.05 -5.18
C ASP A 59 -2.93 15.01 -5.14
N LEU A 60 -2.67 16.31 -5.16
CA LEU A 60 -3.70 17.34 -5.16
C LEU A 60 -3.78 18.02 -6.51
N LEU A 61 -4.92 17.89 -7.18
CA LEU A 61 -5.23 18.57 -8.43
C LEU A 61 -6.13 19.78 -8.12
N VAL A 62 -5.70 20.97 -8.55
CA VAL A 62 -6.41 22.24 -8.34
C VAL A 62 -6.75 22.87 -9.68
N LEU A 63 -8.04 23.06 -9.91
CA LEU A 63 -8.54 23.87 -11.01
C LEU A 63 -8.61 25.33 -10.55
N GLN A 64 -7.81 26.17 -11.19
CA GLN A 64 -7.78 27.61 -10.95
C GLN A 64 -8.38 28.33 -12.12
N GLY A 65 -9.13 29.40 -11.87
CA GLY A 65 -9.67 30.19 -12.95
C GLY A 65 -10.44 31.40 -12.46
N ASN A 66 -10.60 32.36 -13.37
CA ASN A 66 -11.44 33.53 -13.12
C ASN A 66 -12.75 33.37 -13.90
N SER A 67 -13.79 34.11 -13.51
CA SER A 67 -15.13 34.13 -14.10
C SER A 67 -15.15 34.36 -15.63
N LYS A 68 -14.03 34.77 -16.24
CA LYS A 68 -13.81 34.95 -17.67
C LYS A 68 -13.32 33.68 -18.44
N GLN A 69 -13.60 32.48 -17.95
CA GLN A 69 -13.38 31.18 -18.63
C GLN A 69 -11.93 30.71 -18.87
N ASN A 70 -10.91 31.37 -18.32
CA ASN A 70 -9.54 30.86 -18.36
C ASN A 70 -9.31 29.94 -17.16
N PHE A 71 -9.57 28.64 -17.33
CA PHE A 71 -9.27 27.62 -16.32
C PHE A 71 -7.92 26.96 -16.62
N GLN A 72 -7.14 26.75 -15.57
CA GLN A 72 -5.87 26.02 -15.60
C GLN A 72 -5.88 24.94 -14.51
N LEU A 73 -5.40 23.75 -14.88
CA LEU A 73 -5.23 22.65 -13.94
C LEU A 73 -3.78 22.63 -13.46
N ILE A 74 -3.58 22.71 -12.15
CA ILE A 74 -2.27 22.62 -11.50
C ILE A 74 -2.28 21.40 -10.59
N GLY A 75 -1.26 20.55 -10.72
CA GLY A 75 -1.05 19.38 -9.86
C GLY A 75 0.05 19.63 -8.85
N PHE A 76 -0.21 19.25 -7.61
CA PHE A 76 0.75 19.27 -6.51
C PHE A 76 1.05 17.83 -6.11
N GLN A 77 2.29 17.41 -6.32
CA GLN A 77 2.73 16.09 -5.91
C GLN A 77 2.84 16.02 -4.39
N ASN A 78 2.29 14.97 -3.79
CA ASN A 78 2.40 14.77 -2.36
C ASN A 78 3.77 14.16 -1.98
N SER A 79 4.70 15.01 -1.55
CA SER A 79 6.02 14.57 -1.05
C SER A 79 6.13 14.56 0.48
N LEU A 80 5.04 14.82 1.20
CA LEU A 80 5.05 15.04 2.66
C LEU A 80 5.19 13.75 3.48
N VAL A 81 5.18 12.57 2.84
CA VAL A 81 4.93 11.33 3.56
C VAL A 81 6.07 10.33 3.40
N GLN A 82 7.09 10.48 4.24
CA GLN A 82 8.01 9.40 4.58
C GLN A 82 7.38 8.54 5.68
N ASP A 83 7.58 7.22 5.59
CA ASP A 83 7.24 6.23 6.61
C ASP A 83 5.74 6.02 6.93
N VAL A 84 4.83 6.34 6.00
CA VAL A 84 3.44 5.86 6.12
C VAL A 84 3.15 4.71 5.19
N HIS A 85 2.24 3.85 5.65
CA HIS A 85 1.78 2.70 4.91
C HIS A 85 0.31 2.84 4.56
N PHE A 86 -0.11 2.13 3.52
CA PHE A 86 -1.50 2.08 3.09
C PHE A 86 -1.87 0.68 2.57
N ILE A 87 -3.16 0.43 2.40
CA ILE A 87 -3.66 -0.69 1.59
C ILE A 87 -4.56 -0.13 0.50
N LYS A 88 -4.32 -0.56 -0.73
CA LYS A 88 -5.17 -0.26 -1.88
C LYS A 88 -6.13 -1.42 -2.12
N VAL A 89 -7.43 -1.15 -2.13
CA VAL A 89 -8.47 -2.16 -2.29
C VAL A 89 -9.34 -1.82 -3.47
N MET A 90 -9.39 -2.73 -4.45
CA MET A 90 -10.25 -2.65 -5.62
C MET A 90 -11.21 -3.82 -5.60
N VAL A 91 -12.50 -3.56 -5.66
CA VAL A 91 -13.54 -4.57 -5.69
C VAL A 91 -14.26 -4.50 -7.03
N LEU A 92 -14.04 -5.52 -7.85
CA LEU A 92 -14.66 -5.57 -9.17
C LEU A 92 -16.08 -6.09 -9.07
N SER A 93 -16.91 -5.77 -10.05
CA SER A 93 -18.18 -6.46 -10.26
C SER A 93 -17.92 -7.89 -10.74
N THR A 94 -18.89 -8.77 -10.52
CA THR A 94 -18.88 -10.10 -11.14
C THR A 94 -19.51 -10.02 -12.52
N PHE A 95 -19.00 -10.79 -13.46
CA PHE A 95 -19.68 -11.04 -14.73
C PHE A 95 -19.82 -12.55 -14.95
N SER A 96 -21.00 -12.99 -15.37
CA SER A 96 -21.22 -14.40 -15.75
C SER A 96 -20.56 -14.64 -17.10
N CYS A 97 -19.45 -15.37 -17.11
CA CYS A 97 -18.72 -15.72 -18.33
C CYS A 97 -18.62 -17.24 -18.46
N ASP A 98 -19.48 -17.81 -19.31
CA ASP A 98 -19.53 -19.26 -19.52
C ASP A 98 -18.24 -19.79 -20.16
N THR A 99 -17.61 -19.02 -21.05
CA THR A 99 -16.36 -19.38 -21.72
C THR A 99 -15.11 -19.23 -20.83
N CYS A 100 -15.19 -18.45 -19.75
CA CYS A 100 -14.06 -18.21 -18.85
C CYS A 100 -13.71 -19.46 -18.01
N SER A 101 -14.73 -20.24 -17.62
CA SER A 101 -14.53 -21.53 -16.93
C SER A 101 -13.73 -22.52 -17.76
N HIS A 102 -13.91 -22.55 -19.09
CA HIS A 102 -13.20 -23.46 -19.98
C HIS A 102 -11.72 -23.09 -20.19
N GLN A 103 -11.35 -21.82 -19.98
CA GLN A 103 -9.98 -21.32 -20.19
C GLN A 103 -9.20 -21.10 -18.89
N ASN A 104 -9.76 -21.51 -17.74
CA ASN A 104 -9.20 -21.22 -16.41
C ASN A 104 -8.93 -19.71 -16.20
N LYS A 105 -9.76 -18.86 -16.80
CA LYS A 105 -9.66 -17.40 -16.70
C LYS A 105 -10.68 -16.89 -15.69
N LEU A 106 -10.25 -15.93 -14.88
CA LEU A 106 -11.14 -15.24 -13.96
C LEU A 106 -12.05 -14.28 -14.74
N PRO A 107 -13.36 -14.24 -14.45
CA PRO A 107 -14.25 -13.26 -15.04
C PRO A 107 -14.05 -11.91 -14.36
N TYR A 108 -13.18 -11.08 -14.94
CA TYR A 108 -13.01 -9.70 -14.51
C TYR A 108 -14.23 -8.88 -14.94
N GLY A 109 -14.93 -8.31 -13.97
CA GLY A 109 -15.94 -7.28 -14.24
C GLY A 109 -15.35 -5.87 -14.19
N ASN A 110 -16.23 -4.89 -14.23
CA ASN A 110 -15.89 -3.47 -14.14
C ASN A 110 -15.88 -2.99 -12.70
N ASP A 111 -15.27 -1.83 -12.46
CA ASP A 111 -15.43 -1.09 -11.21
C ASP A 111 -16.91 -0.72 -11.05
N GLN A 112 -17.50 -1.19 -9.95
CA GLN A 112 -18.89 -0.88 -9.60
C GLN A 112 -18.86 -0.01 -8.35
N PRO A 113 -19.79 0.94 -8.15
CA PRO A 113 -19.85 1.74 -6.95
C PRO A 113 -20.55 1.02 -5.79
N GLY A 114 -20.22 1.41 -4.56
CA GLY A 114 -20.97 1.04 -3.36
C GLY A 114 -20.47 -0.19 -2.61
N GLN A 115 -19.38 -0.85 -3.02
CA GLN A 115 -18.74 -1.88 -2.20
C GLN A 115 -18.06 -1.21 -1.01
N SER A 116 -18.22 -1.79 0.17
CA SER A 116 -17.59 -1.29 1.37
C SER A 116 -16.40 -2.16 1.77
N VAL A 117 -15.40 -1.50 2.31
CA VAL A 117 -14.17 -2.09 2.79
C VAL A 117 -14.01 -1.65 4.23
N LYS A 118 -13.89 -2.63 5.13
CA LYS A 118 -13.58 -2.42 6.54
C LYS A 118 -12.23 -3.05 6.84
N MET A 119 -11.37 -2.29 7.49
CA MET A 119 -10.06 -2.70 7.94
C MET A 119 -10.01 -2.66 9.46
N GLU A 120 -9.47 -3.69 10.07
CA GLU A 120 -9.26 -3.78 11.52
C GLU A 120 -7.80 -4.11 11.75
N THR A 121 -7.11 -3.26 12.53
CA THR A 121 -5.70 -3.50 12.86
C THR A 121 -5.32 -3.05 14.26
N ILE A 122 -4.22 -3.60 14.79
CA ILE A 122 -3.68 -3.22 16.10
C ILE A 122 -2.59 -2.18 15.89
N THR A 123 -2.82 -0.97 16.39
CA THR A 123 -1.79 0.07 16.40
C THR A 123 -1.03 0.11 17.71
N ILE A 124 0.28 0.31 17.62
CA ILE A 124 1.11 0.75 18.73
C ILE A 124 1.10 2.29 18.74
N LEU A 125 -0.08 2.89 18.92
CA LEU A 125 -0.19 4.34 19.10
C LEU A 125 -0.16 4.62 20.61
N ASP A 126 0.73 5.51 21.03
CA ASP A 126 0.83 6.07 22.39
C ASP A 126 1.18 5.10 23.53
N GLY A 127 1.95 4.03 23.24
CA GLY A 127 2.47 3.13 24.29
C GLY A 127 1.42 2.27 24.99
N ILE A 128 0.15 2.38 24.58
CA ILE A 128 -0.95 1.52 25.02
C ILE A 128 -0.98 0.32 24.07
N LYS A 129 -0.49 -0.82 24.55
CA LYS A 129 -0.61 -2.09 23.84
C LYS A 129 -2.10 -2.46 23.71
N ASP A 130 -2.50 -2.96 22.53
CA ASP A 130 -3.77 -3.63 22.23
C ASP A 130 -5.02 -2.76 21.90
N ASN A 131 -4.85 -1.51 21.46
CA ASN A 131 -5.97 -0.76 20.88
C ASN A 131 -6.25 -1.18 19.42
N TRP A 132 -7.42 -1.79 19.20
CA TRP A 132 -7.95 -2.06 17.87
C TRP A 132 -8.43 -0.76 17.23
N ILE A 133 -7.92 -0.45 16.04
CA ILE A 133 -8.48 0.57 15.17
C ILE A 133 -9.30 -0.07 14.07
N GLN A 134 -10.44 0.54 13.77
CA GLN A 134 -11.32 0.15 12.69
C GLN A 134 -11.45 1.32 11.72
N LEU A 135 -11.19 1.05 10.44
CA LEU A 135 -11.29 2.02 9.36
C LEU A 135 -12.27 1.46 8.35
N SER A 136 -13.23 2.27 7.90
CA SER A 136 -14.20 1.87 6.89
C SER A 136 -14.21 2.88 5.77
N ALA A 137 -14.33 2.39 4.55
CA ALA A 137 -14.41 3.20 3.35
C ALA A 137 -15.27 2.51 2.29
N VAL A 138 -15.72 3.28 1.31
CA VAL A 138 -16.65 2.82 0.27
C VAL A 138 -16.05 3.17 -1.08
N GLN A 139 -16.04 2.19 -1.99
CA GLN A 139 -15.58 2.38 -3.35
C GLN A 139 -16.59 3.21 -4.13
N MET A 140 -16.10 4.25 -4.79
CA MET A 140 -16.88 5.19 -5.58
C MET A 140 -18.16 5.65 -4.86
N SER A 141 -17.96 6.34 -3.74
CA SER A 141 -19.00 6.69 -2.76
C SER A 141 -19.84 7.92 -3.12
N GLN A 142 -19.55 8.58 -4.23
CA GLN A 142 -20.00 9.95 -4.47
C GLN A 142 -21.32 10.05 -5.24
N SER A 143 -22.04 11.13 -4.94
CA SER A 143 -23.33 11.51 -5.54
C SER A 143 -23.34 12.91 -6.20
N GLY A 144 -22.17 13.50 -6.47
CA GLY A 144 -21.99 14.89 -6.90
C GLY A 144 -21.49 15.06 -8.35
N GLN A 145 -21.59 16.28 -8.86
CA GLN A 145 -21.01 16.68 -10.15
C GLN A 145 -19.63 17.29 -9.87
N LEU A 146 -18.59 16.88 -10.60
CA LEU A 146 -17.19 17.38 -10.51
C LEU A 146 -16.28 16.75 -9.45
N THR A 147 -16.44 15.47 -9.10
CA THR A 147 -15.41 14.80 -8.32
C THR A 147 -14.84 13.56 -8.99
N LEU A 148 -13.51 13.50 -9.03
CA LEU A 148 -12.73 12.41 -9.60
C LEU A 148 -12.59 11.32 -8.54
N GLU A 149 -13.25 10.18 -8.73
CA GLU A 149 -13.04 9.01 -7.89
C GLU A 149 -12.04 8.06 -8.54
N LEU A 150 -11.26 7.43 -7.67
CA LEU A 150 -10.39 6.34 -8.06
C LEU A 150 -11.22 5.04 -8.15
N PRO A 151 -10.86 4.11 -9.05
CA PRO A 151 -11.52 2.80 -9.16
C PRO A 151 -11.20 1.87 -7.98
N TYR A 152 -10.65 2.41 -6.90
CA TYR A 152 -10.21 1.70 -5.71
C TYR A 152 -10.24 2.64 -4.52
N VAL A 153 -10.15 2.05 -3.34
CA VAL A 153 -10.07 2.75 -2.07
C VAL A 153 -8.65 2.64 -1.54
N ILE A 154 -8.10 3.74 -1.03
CA ILE A 154 -6.85 3.76 -0.28
C ILE A 154 -7.20 3.91 1.21
N ILE A 155 -6.78 2.96 2.03
CA ILE A 155 -6.91 3.03 3.49
C ILE A 155 -5.51 3.24 4.08
N GLY A 156 -5.29 4.38 4.72
CA GLY A 156 -4.02 4.71 5.38
C GLY A 156 -3.84 3.98 6.71
N LEU A 157 -2.66 3.44 6.93
CA LEU A 157 -2.22 2.76 8.17
C LEU A 157 -1.33 3.66 9.06
N GLY A 158 -0.93 4.83 8.55
CA GLY A 158 0.05 5.68 9.20
C GLY A 158 1.40 4.97 9.33
N ALA A 159 2.10 5.22 10.44
CA ALA A 159 3.42 4.66 10.71
C ALA A 159 3.42 3.19 11.15
N THR A 160 2.32 2.45 10.95
CA THR A 160 2.21 1.03 11.38
C THR A 160 2.78 0.13 10.28
N PRO A 161 3.98 -0.48 10.45
CA PRO A 161 4.63 -1.26 9.40
C PRO A 161 4.20 -2.73 9.40
N ASN A 162 3.35 -3.13 10.36
CA ASN A 162 2.96 -4.51 10.58
C ASN A 162 1.78 -4.92 9.68
N PHE A 163 1.51 -6.22 9.65
CA PHE A 163 0.36 -6.76 8.93
C PHE A 163 -0.97 -6.22 9.46
N VAL A 164 -1.91 -6.05 8.55
CA VAL A 164 -3.31 -5.77 8.88
C VAL A 164 -4.01 -7.08 9.19
N GLU A 165 -4.60 -7.15 10.38
CA GLU A 165 -5.20 -8.35 10.95
C GLU A 165 -6.41 -8.80 10.16
N LYS A 166 -7.31 -7.88 9.83
CA LYS A 166 -8.54 -8.18 9.07
C LYS A 166 -8.85 -7.10 8.05
N LEU A 167 -9.09 -7.53 6.82
CA LEU A 167 -9.66 -6.74 5.74
C LEU A 167 -10.96 -7.39 5.28
N THR A 168 -12.09 -6.79 5.62
CA THR A 168 -13.42 -7.24 5.24
C THR A 168 -13.93 -6.44 4.06
N VAL A 169 -14.23 -7.12 2.96
CA VAL A 169 -14.90 -6.57 1.79
C VAL A 169 -16.35 -7.00 1.80
N ALA A 170 -17.26 -6.06 1.61
CA ALA A 170 -18.68 -6.31 1.51
C ALA A 170 -19.26 -5.69 0.23
N ILE A 171 -20.09 -6.47 -0.45
CA ILE A 171 -20.86 -6.02 -1.61
C ILE A 171 -22.31 -5.82 -1.15
N PRO A 172 -22.95 -4.68 -1.50
CA PRO A 172 -24.33 -4.44 -1.13
C PRO A 172 -25.20 -5.59 -1.66
N PRO A 173 -26.05 -6.19 -0.80
CA PRO A 173 -26.89 -7.30 -1.22
C PRO A 173 -27.91 -6.82 -2.25
N ASN A 174 -28.21 -7.67 -3.23
CA ASN A 174 -29.39 -7.48 -4.07
C ASN A 174 -30.60 -8.08 -3.33
N SER A 175 -31.85 -7.77 -3.73
CA SER A 175 -33.10 -8.19 -3.08
C SER A 175 -33.27 -9.71 -2.89
N ARG A 176 -32.35 -10.53 -3.41
CA ARG A 176 -32.37 -12.00 -3.38
C ARG A 176 -31.16 -12.62 -2.67
N SER A 177 -30.20 -11.84 -2.18
CA SER A 177 -28.96 -12.39 -1.57
C SER A 177 -28.79 -12.00 -0.11
N ASN A 178 -28.21 -12.91 0.67
CA ASN A 178 -27.67 -12.61 1.99
C ASN A 178 -26.51 -11.61 1.89
N GLN A 179 -26.00 -11.16 3.04
CA GLN A 179 -24.83 -10.29 3.13
C GLN A 179 -23.63 -10.92 2.40
N LEU A 180 -23.16 -10.28 1.34
CA LEU A 180 -22.03 -10.74 0.53
C LEU A 180 -20.73 -10.19 1.12
N VAL A 181 -20.15 -10.94 2.07
CA VAL A 181 -18.99 -10.49 2.86
C VAL A 181 -17.86 -11.49 2.80
N ARG A 182 -16.66 -11.00 2.52
CA ARG A 182 -15.42 -11.79 2.57
C ARG A 182 -14.38 -11.08 3.43
N THR A 183 -13.85 -11.79 4.41
CA THR A 183 -12.73 -11.30 5.22
C THR A 183 -11.44 -11.98 4.82
N TYR A 184 -10.42 -11.17 4.61
CA TYR A 184 -9.05 -11.61 4.43
C TYR A 184 -8.22 -11.24 5.65
N THR A 185 -7.19 -12.02 5.94
CA THR A 185 -6.34 -11.84 7.12
C THR A 185 -4.89 -11.64 6.73
N GLN A 186 -4.12 -11.01 7.63
CA GLN A 186 -2.67 -10.82 7.50
C GLN A 186 -2.26 -10.12 6.19
N MET A 187 -2.93 -9.00 5.91
CA MET A 187 -2.61 -8.20 4.72
C MET A 187 -1.31 -7.44 4.89
N ILE A 188 -0.48 -7.45 3.85
CA ILE A 188 0.82 -6.76 3.84
C ILE A 188 0.59 -5.27 3.56
N PRO A 189 1.17 -4.35 4.33
CA PRO A 189 1.10 -2.92 4.00
C PRO A 189 1.77 -2.60 2.66
N ASN A 190 1.38 -1.49 2.03
CA ASN A 190 1.84 -1.07 0.70
C ASN A 190 1.58 -2.12 -0.38
N SER A 191 0.44 -2.82 -0.25
CA SER A 191 -0.04 -3.77 -1.23
C SER A 191 -1.39 -3.34 -1.79
N GLN A 192 -1.69 -3.85 -2.99
CA GLN A 192 -2.96 -3.70 -3.66
C GLN A 192 -3.65 -5.06 -3.73
N ILE A 193 -4.87 -5.12 -3.21
CA ILE A 193 -5.74 -6.28 -3.36
C ILE A 193 -6.85 -5.98 -4.36
N VAL A 194 -6.95 -6.83 -5.38
CA VAL A 194 -8.06 -6.84 -6.34
C VAL A 194 -8.95 -8.02 -6.01
N VAL A 195 -10.20 -7.74 -5.62
CA VAL A 195 -11.21 -8.75 -5.29
C VAL A 195 -12.13 -8.95 -6.48
N VAL A 196 -12.22 -10.21 -6.92
CA VAL A 196 -13.13 -10.66 -7.98
C VAL A 196 -14.20 -11.54 -7.32
N PRO A 197 -15.44 -11.03 -7.15
CA PRO A 197 -16.51 -11.74 -6.46
C PRO A 197 -17.15 -12.81 -7.35
N SER A 198 -16.37 -13.83 -7.70
CA SER A 198 -16.80 -14.99 -8.46
C SER A 198 -16.45 -16.26 -7.69
N PRO A 199 -17.42 -17.17 -7.43
CA PRO A 199 -18.87 -17.02 -7.65
C PRO A 199 -19.51 -16.04 -6.64
N LEU A 200 -20.43 -15.18 -7.11
CA LEU A 200 -21.03 -14.10 -6.30
C LEU A 200 -21.69 -14.59 -5.01
N MET A 201 -22.49 -15.66 -5.10
CA MET A 201 -23.29 -16.18 -3.99
C MET A 201 -22.50 -16.91 -2.90
N ASN A 202 -21.21 -17.19 -3.13
CA ASN A 202 -20.35 -17.83 -2.13
C ASN A 202 -19.12 -16.94 -1.87
N PRO A 203 -19.23 -15.93 -0.97
CA PRO A 203 -18.13 -15.02 -0.64
C PRO A 203 -16.83 -15.71 -0.23
N GLU A 204 -16.93 -16.87 0.43
CA GLU A 204 -15.79 -17.70 0.83
C GLU A 204 -14.92 -18.18 -0.34
N LYS A 205 -15.50 -18.26 -1.56
CA LYS A 205 -14.81 -18.72 -2.78
C LYS A 205 -14.38 -17.57 -3.69
N TRP A 206 -14.57 -16.31 -3.27
CA TRP A 206 -14.14 -15.17 -4.07
C TRP A 206 -12.64 -15.23 -4.32
N HIS A 207 -12.28 -14.90 -5.55
CA HIS A 207 -10.89 -14.83 -5.96
C HIS A 207 -10.33 -13.47 -5.58
N SER A 208 -9.12 -13.45 -5.02
CA SER A 208 -8.37 -12.23 -4.77
C SER A 208 -6.98 -12.34 -5.38
N LYS A 209 -6.47 -11.23 -5.89
CA LYS A 209 -5.09 -11.08 -6.33
C LYS A 209 -4.43 -10.00 -5.50
N LEU A 210 -3.30 -10.34 -4.89
CA LEU A 210 -2.48 -9.42 -4.13
C LEU A 210 -1.29 -9.01 -5.00
N PHE A 211 -1.15 -7.71 -5.22
CA PHE A 211 -0.02 -7.09 -5.88
C PHE A 211 0.79 -6.36 -4.83
N ILE A 212 2.10 -6.56 -4.86
CA ILE A 212 3.03 -5.90 -3.95
C ILE A 212 3.94 -5.05 -4.84
N THR A 213 3.99 -3.75 -4.58
CA THR A 213 4.90 -2.87 -5.31
C THR A 213 6.32 -3.17 -4.87
N PRO A 214 7.22 -3.67 -5.75
CA PRO A 214 8.58 -3.95 -5.37
C PRO A 214 9.27 -2.63 -5.01
N SER A 215 9.71 -2.51 -3.76
CA SER A 215 10.52 -1.36 -3.35
C SER A 215 11.82 -1.33 -4.14
N ARG A 216 12.27 -0.15 -4.58
CA ARG A 216 13.59 0.03 -5.22
C ARG A 216 14.73 -0.52 -4.35
N MET A 217 14.54 -0.57 -3.04
CA MET A 217 15.49 -1.16 -2.10
C MET A 217 15.72 -2.66 -2.31
N ILE A 218 14.74 -3.41 -2.86
CA ILE A 218 14.87 -4.86 -3.04
C ILE A 218 16.01 -5.24 -4.00
N LEU A 219 16.30 -4.36 -4.97
CA LEU A 219 17.41 -4.56 -5.89
C LEU A 219 18.75 -4.35 -5.16
N HIS A 220 18.84 -3.31 -4.33
CA HIS A 220 20.04 -3.02 -3.54
C HIS A 220 20.31 -4.13 -2.52
N THR A 221 19.28 -4.65 -1.85
CA THR A 221 19.43 -5.78 -0.91
C THR A 221 19.81 -7.07 -1.65
N GLY A 222 19.25 -7.32 -2.84
CA GLY A 222 19.64 -8.45 -3.68
C GLY A 222 21.12 -8.40 -4.09
N ILE A 223 21.61 -7.22 -4.47
CA ILE A 223 23.05 -7.01 -4.77
C ILE A 223 23.89 -7.26 -3.52
N ALA A 224 23.52 -6.67 -2.38
CA ALA A 224 24.24 -6.85 -1.13
C ALA A 224 24.30 -8.33 -0.71
N LEU A 225 23.19 -9.07 -0.82
CA LEU A 225 23.11 -10.50 -0.53
C LEU A 225 23.98 -11.33 -1.49
N SER A 226 23.99 -10.98 -2.79
CA SER A 226 24.86 -11.64 -3.76
C SER A 226 26.35 -11.45 -3.42
N VAL A 227 26.75 -10.23 -3.05
CA VAL A 227 28.12 -9.93 -2.65
C VAL A 227 28.51 -10.71 -1.39
N THR A 228 27.65 -10.76 -0.37
CA THR A 228 27.97 -11.51 0.86
C THR A 228 28.08 -13.01 0.60
N LEU A 229 27.24 -13.58 -0.27
CA LEU A 229 27.33 -14.97 -0.68
C LEU A 229 28.64 -15.28 -1.42
N VAL A 230 29.07 -14.41 -2.34
CA VAL A 230 30.34 -14.58 -3.06
C VAL A 230 31.54 -14.52 -2.12
N VAL A 231 31.54 -13.58 -1.16
CA VAL A 231 32.62 -13.48 -0.16
C VAL A 231 32.68 -14.73 0.70
N LEU A 232 31.54 -15.22 1.20
CA LEU A 232 31.47 -16.46 1.98
C LEU A 232 31.96 -17.66 1.17
N ALA A 233 31.54 -17.80 -0.08
CA ALA A 233 32.00 -18.87 -0.97
C ALA A 233 33.52 -18.79 -1.20
N GLY A 234 34.07 -17.57 -1.36
CA GLY A 234 35.51 -17.35 -1.49
C GLY A 234 36.29 -17.80 -0.25
N VAL A 235 35.83 -17.43 0.95
CA VAL A 235 36.45 -17.88 2.21
C VAL A 235 36.41 -19.40 2.34
N LEU A 236 35.26 -20.02 2.05
CA LEU A 236 35.11 -21.48 2.07
C LEU A 236 36.05 -22.17 1.07
N ALA A 237 36.17 -21.64 -0.15
CA ALA A 237 37.06 -22.19 -1.17
C ALA A 237 38.54 -22.09 -0.76
N ILE A 238 38.96 -20.98 -0.15
CA ILE A 238 40.33 -20.82 0.37
C ILE A 238 40.60 -21.83 1.47
N LEU A 239 39.66 -22.01 2.41
CA LEU A 239 39.80 -22.99 3.49
C LEU A 239 39.89 -24.42 2.94
N GLN A 240 39.00 -24.80 2.03
CA GLN A 240 39.03 -26.11 1.39
C GLN A 240 40.30 -26.36 0.58
N TYR A 241 40.84 -25.33 -0.07
CA TYR A 241 42.11 -25.45 -0.78
C TYR A 241 43.27 -25.70 0.18
N ARG A 242 43.32 -24.97 1.31
CA ARG A 242 44.35 -25.16 2.33
C ARG A 242 44.27 -26.55 2.97
N GLU A 243 43.07 -26.99 3.32
CA GLU A 243 42.81 -28.32 3.85
C GLU A 243 43.29 -29.40 2.88
N LYS A 244 42.94 -29.27 1.60
CA LYS A 244 43.37 -30.22 0.56
C LYS A 244 44.89 -30.27 0.39
N VAL A 245 45.58 -29.13 0.50
CA VAL A 245 47.05 -29.08 0.42
C VAL A 245 47.69 -29.72 1.66
N GLU A 246 47.12 -29.54 2.85
CA GLU A 246 47.60 -30.18 4.08
C GLU A 246 47.42 -31.71 4.01
N ASP A 247 46.24 -32.19 3.60
CA ASP A 247 45.96 -33.61 3.36
C ASP A 247 46.93 -34.26 2.36
N ASP A 248 47.22 -33.58 1.25
CA ASP A 248 48.17 -34.08 0.25
C ASP A 248 49.60 -34.18 0.79
N ARG A 249 49.96 -33.32 1.76
CA ARG A 249 51.27 -33.37 2.43
C ARG A 249 51.37 -34.55 3.38
N GLU A 250 50.32 -34.81 4.16
CA GLU A 250 50.25 -35.96 5.08
C GLU A 250 50.28 -37.30 4.33
N ARG A 251 49.53 -37.41 3.22
CA ARG A 251 49.51 -38.62 2.39
C ARG A 251 50.88 -38.99 1.84
N LYS A 252 51.68 -37.99 1.42
CA LYS A 252 53.06 -38.23 0.94
C LYS A 252 53.96 -38.76 2.05
N LEU A 253 53.87 -38.21 3.26
CA LEU A 253 54.64 -38.68 4.41
C LEU A 253 54.26 -40.12 4.82
N GLN A 254 52.97 -40.46 4.79
CA GLN A 254 52.50 -41.82 5.06
C GLN A 254 53.01 -42.81 3.99
N SER A 255 52.94 -42.45 2.70
CA SER A 255 53.43 -43.32 1.62
C SER A 255 54.93 -43.62 1.72
N GLN A 256 55.73 -42.66 2.19
CA GLN A 256 57.15 -42.88 2.43
C GLN A 256 57.37 -43.79 3.65
N ARG A 257 56.62 -43.61 4.75
CA ARG A 257 56.68 -44.51 5.91
C ARG A 257 56.42 -45.97 5.54
N PHE A 258 55.39 -46.24 4.75
CA PHE A 258 55.09 -47.61 4.28
C PHE A 258 56.19 -48.21 3.42
N HIS A 259 56.98 -47.39 2.71
CA HIS A 259 58.10 -47.87 1.91
C HIS A 259 59.32 -48.26 2.77
N TYR A 260 59.45 -47.70 3.98
CA TYR A 260 60.53 -48.04 4.92
C TYR A 260 60.17 -49.21 5.85
N ASP A 261 58.90 -49.45 6.14
CA ASP A 261 58.46 -50.60 6.96
C ASP A 261 58.43 -51.94 6.18
N ALA A 262 58.68 -51.93 4.87
CA ALA A 262 58.64 -53.10 4.00
C ALA A 262 60.04 -53.65 3.59
N LEU A 263 61.12 -53.04 4.09
CA LEU A 263 62.53 -53.48 3.96
C LEU A 263 63.01 -54.08 5.29
#